data_AF-A0A257KCA0-F1
#
_entry.id   AF-A0A257KCA0-F1
#
_cell.length_a   1.000
_cell.length_b   1.000
_cell.length_c   1.000
_cell.angle_alpha   90.00
_cell.angle_beta   90.00
_cell.angle_gamma   90.00
#
_symmetry.space_group_name_H-M   'P 1'
#
loop_
_entity.id
_entity.type
_entity.pdbx_description
1 polymer ?
#
loop_
_entity_poly.entity_id
_entity_poly.type
_entity_poly.pdbx_seq_one_letter_code
_entity_poly.pdbx_strand_id
1 'polypeptide(L)'
;MSEKKLDKKHARIAISMLLFFVIYSVFIEPKTIGNDIRYSIFIIWIPIIFGILALGIYRWKFLTNSFATNKGLILKMYLAVFYLIQGVLFSFLSFGQMAKMSWDYVNYSKAKLSTTVTFHCEVLNVWKSKKSNQIYFTFDHKPELFNVSNQFIKDYGNKNPKNYTLEINARKGLWNYYFVDNWKMKMK
;
A
#
# COMPACT_ATOMS: atom_id res chain seq x y z
N MET A 1 3.74 22.61 28.42
CA MET A 1 4.69 22.55 27.28
C MET A 1 4.21 23.55 26.24
N SER A 2 5.05 24.46 25.74
CA SER A 2 4.60 25.44 24.74
C SER A 2 4.19 24.71 23.45
N GLU A 3 3.12 25.16 22.81
CA GLU A 3 2.52 24.54 21.62
C GLU A 3 3.56 24.32 20.51
N LYS A 4 4.45 25.30 20.28
CA LYS A 4 5.60 25.18 19.37
C LYS A 4 6.55 24.01 19.66
N LYS A 5 6.75 23.64 20.93
CA LYS A 5 7.59 22.47 21.29
C LYS A 5 6.88 21.16 20.96
N LEU A 6 5.55 21.13 21.03
CA LEU A 6 4.75 19.96 20.72
C LEU A 6 4.70 19.71 19.21
N ASP A 7 4.49 20.77 18.42
CA ASP A 7 4.49 20.71 16.97
C ASP A 7 5.83 20.22 16.42
N LYS A 8 6.95 20.73 16.96
CA LYS A 8 8.29 20.28 16.57
C LYS A 8 8.50 18.78 16.86
N LYS A 9 7.92 18.27 17.94
CA LYS A 9 7.98 16.84 18.28
C LYS A 9 7.12 16.02 17.32
N HIS A 10 5.89 16.44 17.04
CA HIS A 10 5.00 15.77 16.08
C HIS A 10 5.59 15.73 14.68
N ALA A 11 6.20 16.83 14.21
CA ALA A 11 6.87 16.88 12.91
C ALA A 11 8.02 15.86 12.81
N ARG A 12 8.86 15.76 13.85
CA ARG A 12 9.93 14.74 13.89
C ARG A 12 9.38 13.32 13.80
N ILE A 13 8.31 13.03 14.56
CA ILE A 13 7.66 11.71 14.54
C ILE A 13 7.11 11.40 13.14
N ALA A 14 6.40 12.35 12.52
CA ALA A 14 5.83 12.17 11.19
C ALA A 14 6.93 11.93 10.13
N ILE A 15 8.03 12.68 10.19
CA ILE A 15 9.19 12.47 9.30
C ILE A 15 9.78 11.08 9.50
N SER A 16 9.97 10.64 10.74
CA SER A 16 10.48 9.29 11.04
C SER A 16 9.55 8.20 10.50
N MET A 17 8.23 8.33 10.66
CA MET A 17 7.26 7.38 10.11
C MET A 17 7.30 7.37 8.58
N LEU A 18 7.40 8.53 7.95
CA LEU A 18 7.48 8.63 6.49
C LEU A 18 8.76 7.99 5.93
N LEU A 19 9.91 8.21 6.58
CA LEU A 19 11.16 7.56 6.21
C LEU A 19 11.05 6.04 6.35
N PHE A 20 10.46 5.56 7.44
CA PHE A 20 10.23 4.14 7.67
C PHE A 20 9.29 3.54 6.62
N PHE A 21 8.21 4.24 6.26
CA PHE A 21 7.31 3.87 5.17
C PHE A 21 8.03 3.69 3.84
N VAL A 22 8.89 4.65 3.47
CA VAL A 22 9.67 4.59 2.23
C VAL A 22 10.62 3.39 2.25
N ILE A 23 11.35 3.20 3.35
CA ILE A 23 12.28 2.07 3.49
C ILE A 23 11.53 0.74 3.37
N TYR A 24 10.41 0.60 4.07
CA TYR A 24 9.59 -0.61 4.00
C TYR A 24 9.11 -0.88 2.57
N SER A 25 8.49 0.12 1.94
CA SER A 25 7.88 -0.03 0.61
C SER A 25 8.90 -0.35 -0.49
N VAL A 26 10.14 0.13 -0.35
CA VAL A 26 11.19 -0.10 -1.36
C VAL A 26 11.94 -1.41 -1.14
N PHE A 27 12.24 -1.76 0.12
CA PHE A 27 13.20 -2.83 0.42
C PHE A 27 12.58 -4.08 1.06
N ILE A 28 11.44 -3.96 1.73
CA ILE A 28 10.91 -5.02 2.61
C ILE A 28 9.57 -5.55 2.09
N GLU A 29 8.74 -4.69 1.50
CA GLU A 29 7.39 -5.04 1.07
C GLU A 29 7.40 -6.26 0.12
N PRO A 30 6.71 -7.35 0.50
CA PRO A 30 6.71 -8.56 -0.31
C PRO A 30 5.85 -8.39 -1.57
N LYS A 31 6.21 -9.10 -2.63
CA LYS A 31 5.35 -9.22 -3.81
C LYS A 31 4.26 -10.25 -3.53
N THR A 32 3.01 -9.81 -3.53
CA THR A 32 1.85 -10.69 -3.36
C THR A 32 0.88 -10.59 -4.54
N ILE A 33 0.09 -11.64 -4.74
CA ILE A 33 -1.02 -11.70 -5.70
C ILE A 33 -2.26 -12.31 -5.04
N GLY A 34 -3.43 -12.09 -5.63
CA GLY A 34 -4.70 -12.59 -5.10
C GLY A 34 -5.34 -11.62 -4.11
N ASN A 35 -5.00 -10.34 -4.22
CA ASN A 35 -5.56 -9.33 -3.33
C ASN A 35 -7.07 -9.18 -3.58
N ASP A 36 -7.86 -9.28 -2.53
CA ASP A 36 -9.29 -9.01 -2.55
C ASP A 36 -9.69 -7.83 -1.64
N ILE A 37 -10.99 -7.54 -1.63
CA ILE A 37 -11.57 -6.42 -0.89
C ILE A 37 -11.40 -6.54 0.64
N ARG A 38 -11.20 -7.74 1.18
CA ARG A 38 -11.00 -7.97 2.62
C ARG A 38 -9.71 -7.32 3.08
N TYR A 39 -8.62 -7.41 2.31
CA TYR A 39 -7.38 -6.71 2.67
C TYR A 39 -7.56 -5.21 2.71
N SER A 40 -8.21 -4.64 1.68
CA SER A 40 -8.48 -3.20 1.64
C SER A 40 -9.30 -2.77 2.87
N ILE A 41 -10.31 -3.53 3.26
CA ILE A 41 -11.16 -3.18 4.41
C ILE A 41 -10.42 -3.40 5.74
N PHE A 42 -9.95 -4.62 6.01
CA PHE A 42 -9.47 -5.04 7.33
C PHE A 42 -8.03 -4.61 7.61
N ILE A 43 -7.17 -4.53 6.59
CA ILE A 43 -5.75 -4.26 6.77
C ILE A 43 -5.43 -2.79 6.48
N ILE A 44 -6.17 -2.14 5.58
CA ILE A 44 -5.94 -0.72 5.24
C ILE A 44 -6.95 0.18 5.96
N TRP A 45 -8.24 0.10 5.63
CA TRP A 45 -9.21 1.13 6.05
C TRP A 45 -9.55 1.11 7.53
N ILE A 46 -9.79 -0.07 8.12
CA ILE A 46 -10.15 -0.17 9.55
C ILE A 46 -9.04 0.43 10.43
N PRO A 47 -7.76 0.06 10.29
CA PRO A 47 -6.68 0.66 11.07
C PRO A 47 -6.56 2.18 10.88
N ILE A 48 -6.76 2.68 9.66
CA ILE A 48 -6.75 4.13 9.38
C ILE A 48 -7.90 4.82 10.12
N ILE A 49 -9.12 4.29 10.07
CA ILE A 49 -10.28 4.86 10.77
C ILE A 49 -10.04 4.89 12.28
N PHE A 50 -9.50 3.80 12.86
CA PHE A 50 -9.10 3.77 14.27
C PHE A 50 -8.05 4.84 14.58
N GLY A 51 -7.05 5.02 13.72
CA GLY A 51 -6.05 6.08 13.88
C GLY A 51 -6.66 7.48 13.84
N ILE A 52 -7.63 7.73 12.96
CA ILE A 52 -8.31 9.03 12.84
C ILE A 52 -9.08 9.32 14.13
N LEU A 53 -9.82 8.33 14.64
CA LEU A 53 -10.55 8.46 15.90
C LEU A 53 -9.60 8.73 17.07
N ALA A 54 -8.52 7.96 17.18
CA ALA A 54 -7.51 8.14 18.23
C ALA A 54 -6.87 9.54 18.16
N LEU A 55 -6.52 10.02 16.96
CA LEU A 55 -5.95 11.35 16.76
C LEU A 55 -6.98 12.45 17.07
N GLY A 56 -8.24 12.26 16.69
CA GLY A 56 -9.34 13.18 16.97
C GLY A 56 -9.55 13.36 18.48
N ILE A 57 -9.55 12.26 19.24
CA ILE A 57 -9.63 12.29 20.71
C ILE A 57 -8.39 12.98 21.29
N TYR A 58 -7.19 12.60 20.84
CA TYR A 58 -5.93 13.18 21.31
C TYR A 58 -5.84 14.69 21.08
N ARG A 59 -6.32 15.19 19.93
CA ARG A 59 -6.28 16.61 19.56
C ARG A 59 -7.59 17.36 19.81
N TRP A 60 -8.55 16.76 20.50
CA TRP A 60 -9.90 17.31 20.67
C TRP A 60 -9.89 18.79 21.11
N LYS A 61 -9.18 19.11 22.19
CA LYS A 61 -9.09 20.48 22.74
C LYS A 61 -8.50 21.48 21.74
N PHE A 62 -7.49 21.07 20.98
CA PHE A 62 -6.89 21.91 19.96
C PHE A 62 -7.89 22.18 18.83
N LEU A 63 -8.55 21.13 18.33
CA LEU A 63 -9.54 21.24 17.25
C LEU A 63 -10.70 22.15 17.67
N THR A 64 -11.30 21.92 18.84
CA THR A 64 -12.41 22.75 19.34
C THR A 64 -12.01 24.22 19.47
N ASN A 65 -10.81 24.50 19.98
CA ASN A 65 -10.31 25.86 20.09
C ASN A 65 -10.10 26.49 18.71
N SER A 66 -9.44 25.79 17.77
CA SER A 66 -9.24 26.27 16.41
C SER A 66 -10.56 26.58 15.68
N PHE A 67 -11.61 25.78 15.88
CA PHE A 67 -12.92 26.05 15.29
C PHE A 67 -13.70 27.16 15.99
N ALA A 68 -13.49 27.35 17.30
CA ALA A 68 -14.13 28.42 18.06
C ALA A 68 -13.54 29.81 17.76
N THR A 69 -12.22 29.91 17.57
CA THR A 69 -11.54 31.20 17.34
C THR A 69 -11.76 31.75 15.92
N ASN A 70 -12.00 30.90 14.94
CA ASN A 70 -12.17 31.31 13.54
C ASN A 70 -13.64 31.59 13.20
N LYS A 71 -13.98 32.84 12.83
CA LYS A 71 -15.37 33.26 12.60
C LYS A 71 -15.92 33.06 11.17
N GLY A 72 -15.08 32.72 10.19
CA GLY A 72 -15.50 32.56 8.78
C GLY A 72 -15.88 31.11 8.41
N LEU A 73 -17.04 30.91 7.79
CA LEU A 73 -17.49 29.58 7.30
C LEU A 73 -16.49 28.96 6.32
N ILE A 74 -15.98 29.75 5.36
CA ILE A 74 -14.99 29.30 4.38
C ILE A 74 -13.71 28.82 5.08
N LEU A 75 -13.21 29.59 6.05
CA LEU A 75 -12.01 29.24 6.81
C LEU A 75 -12.24 27.97 7.64
N LYS A 76 -13.42 27.79 8.24
CA LYS A 76 -13.78 26.56 8.95
C LYS A 76 -13.80 25.35 8.02
N MET A 77 -14.39 25.45 6.83
CA MET A 77 -14.39 24.36 5.85
C MET A 77 -12.97 24.02 5.42
N TYR A 78 -12.15 25.01 5.11
CA TYR A 78 -10.75 24.83 4.78
C TYR A 78 -9.98 24.10 5.91
N LEU A 79 -10.12 24.56 7.15
CA LEU A 79 -9.47 23.94 8.31
C LEU A 79 -9.95 22.50 8.54
N ALA A 80 -11.25 22.24 8.37
CA ALA A 80 -11.80 20.89 8.49
C ALA A 80 -11.20 19.93 7.47
N VAL A 81 -11.17 20.33 6.18
CA VAL A 81 -10.56 19.52 5.12
C VAL A 81 -9.07 19.34 5.38
N PHE A 82 -8.36 20.41 5.75
CA PHE A 82 -6.92 20.35 6.01
C PHE A 82 -6.58 19.41 7.16
N TYR A 83 -7.26 19.51 8.29
CA TYR A 83 -7.04 18.61 9.43
C TYR A 83 -7.50 17.18 9.16
N LEU A 84 -8.55 16.98 8.36
CA LEU A 84 -8.95 15.65 7.92
C LEU A 84 -7.87 14.99 7.08
N ILE A 85 -7.31 15.69 6.09
CA ILE A 85 -6.21 15.19 5.26
C ILE A 85 -4.99 14.86 6.12
N GLN A 86 -4.61 15.75 7.05
CA GLN A 86 -3.53 15.48 7.99
C GLN A 86 -3.82 14.25 8.86
N GLY A 87 -5.06 14.11 9.32
CA GLY A 87 -5.50 12.97 10.11
C GLY A 87 -5.41 11.66 9.35
N VAL A 88 -5.87 11.63 8.09
CA VAL A 88 -5.76 10.46 7.21
C VAL A 88 -4.29 10.08 7.00
N LEU A 89 -3.44 11.04 6.65
CA LEU A 89 -2.00 10.79 6.42
C LEU A 89 -1.31 10.25 7.67
N PHE A 90 -1.52 10.88 8.82
CA PHE A 90 -0.91 10.44 10.08
C PHE A 90 -1.42 9.06 10.49
N SER A 91 -2.71 8.80 10.34
CA SER A 91 -3.33 7.53 10.70
C SER A 91 -2.89 6.39 9.78
N PHE A 92 -2.70 6.68 8.49
CA PHE A 92 -2.08 5.74 7.57
C PHE A 92 -0.65 5.41 7.98
N LEU A 93 0.20 6.42 8.23
CA LEU A 93 1.61 6.21 8.58
C LEU A 93 1.81 5.52 9.95
N SER A 94 0.87 5.70 10.89
CA SER A 94 0.96 5.10 12.22
C SER A 94 0.24 3.76 12.33
N PHE A 95 -1.07 3.73 12.10
CA PHE A 95 -1.89 2.52 12.28
C PHE A 95 -1.95 1.67 11.01
N GLY A 96 -2.20 2.31 9.86
CA GLY A 96 -2.32 1.60 8.57
C GLY A 96 -1.04 0.86 8.20
N GLN A 97 0.11 1.52 8.31
CA GLN A 97 1.41 0.93 8.02
C GLN A 97 1.72 -0.22 8.97
N MET A 98 1.50 -0.05 10.28
CA MET A 98 1.76 -1.11 11.26
C MET A 98 0.86 -2.33 11.02
N ALA A 99 -0.41 -2.12 10.69
CA ALA A 99 -1.32 -3.20 10.34
C ALA A 99 -0.88 -3.93 9.06
N LYS A 100 -0.49 -3.19 8.02
CA LYS A 100 0.07 -3.75 6.78
C LYS A 100 1.30 -4.61 7.05
N MET A 101 2.27 -4.09 7.80
CA MET A 101 3.50 -4.82 8.14
C MET A 101 3.22 -6.07 8.96
N SER A 102 2.31 -5.97 9.94
CA SER A 102 1.91 -7.11 10.76
C SER A 102 1.23 -8.18 9.92
N TRP A 103 0.34 -7.78 9.01
CA TRP A 103 -0.29 -8.67 8.06
C TRP A 103 0.75 -9.36 7.17
N ASP A 104 1.65 -8.60 6.55
CA ASP A 104 2.68 -9.14 5.67
C ASP A 104 3.56 -10.17 6.40
N TYR A 105 3.94 -9.89 7.65
CA TYR A 105 4.70 -10.83 8.49
C TYR A 105 3.94 -12.12 8.80
N VAL A 106 2.68 -12.02 9.25
CA VAL A 106 1.85 -13.18 9.58
C VAL A 106 1.56 -14.00 8.32
N ASN A 107 1.23 -13.32 7.23
CA ASN A 107 0.94 -13.91 5.95
C ASN A 107 2.17 -14.66 5.40
N TYR A 108 3.36 -14.04 5.51
CA TYR A 108 4.63 -14.66 5.12
C TYR A 108 4.93 -15.91 5.95
N SER A 109 4.72 -15.83 7.26
CA SER A 109 4.92 -16.96 8.18
C SER A 109 4.03 -18.15 7.80
N LYS A 110 2.79 -17.89 7.39
CA LYS A 110 1.90 -18.93 6.87
C LYS A 110 2.37 -19.47 5.52
N ALA A 111 2.77 -18.60 4.60
CA ALA A 111 3.25 -18.98 3.28
C ALA A 111 4.51 -19.84 3.32
N LYS A 112 5.42 -19.59 4.27
CA LYS A 112 6.65 -20.39 4.45
C LYS A 112 6.38 -21.88 4.72
N LEU A 113 5.23 -22.20 5.33
CA LEU A 113 4.81 -23.57 5.62
C LEU A 113 4.07 -24.23 4.47
N SER A 114 3.74 -23.48 3.41
CA SER A 114 3.01 -23.98 2.24
C SER A 114 3.97 -24.46 1.15
N THR A 115 3.50 -25.39 0.32
CA THR A 115 4.22 -25.79 -0.88
C THR A 115 4.19 -24.67 -1.92
N THR A 116 5.28 -24.57 -2.69
CA THR A 116 5.32 -23.67 -3.84
C THR A 116 4.40 -24.23 -4.93
N VAL A 117 3.53 -23.37 -5.44
CA VAL A 117 2.61 -23.64 -6.55
C VAL A 117 3.04 -22.79 -7.74
N THR A 118 3.02 -23.40 -8.92
CA THR A 118 3.31 -22.71 -10.17
C THR A 118 2.00 -22.34 -10.87
N PHE A 119 1.81 -21.05 -11.15
CA PHE A 119 0.69 -20.53 -11.92
C PHE A 119 1.15 -20.13 -13.32
N HIS A 120 0.32 -20.42 -14.31
CA HIS A 120 0.50 -19.97 -15.68
C HIS A 120 -0.58 -18.94 -16.01
N CYS A 121 -0.20 -17.67 -15.90
CA CYS A 121 -1.12 -16.55 -16.08
C CYS A 121 -1.05 -16.03 -17.52
N GLU A 122 -2.20 -15.63 -18.07
CA GLU A 122 -2.25 -14.96 -19.36
C GLU A 122 -1.74 -13.52 -19.22
N VAL A 123 -0.86 -13.11 -20.14
CA VAL A 123 -0.37 -11.75 -20.21
C VAL A 123 -1.37 -10.92 -21.00
N LEU A 124 -1.91 -9.89 -20.36
CA LEU A 124 -2.84 -8.95 -20.97
C LEU A 124 -2.08 -7.87 -21.75
N ASN A 125 -1.06 -7.28 -21.12
CA ASN A 125 -0.28 -6.21 -21.73
C ASN A 125 1.09 -6.05 -21.06
N VAL A 126 2.07 -5.54 -21.80
CA VAL A 126 3.38 -5.12 -21.29
C VAL A 126 3.55 -3.66 -21.69
N TRP A 127 3.51 -2.75 -20.73
CA TRP A 127 3.50 -1.31 -21.03
C TRP A 127 4.59 -0.55 -20.26
N LYS A 128 5.30 0.29 -21.01
CA LYS A 128 6.11 1.40 -20.55
C LYS A 128 5.26 2.64 -20.21
N SER A 129 5.06 2.95 -18.93
CA SER A 129 4.48 4.25 -18.54
C SER A 129 5.57 5.26 -18.15
N LYS A 130 5.22 6.55 -18.08
CA LYS A 130 6.12 7.61 -17.61
C LYS A 130 6.54 7.43 -16.14
N LYS A 131 5.74 6.73 -15.33
CA LYS A 131 5.97 6.55 -13.89
C LYS A 131 6.62 5.21 -13.54
N SER A 132 6.16 4.13 -14.18
CA SER A 132 6.64 2.78 -13.93
C SER A 132 6.35 1.85 -15.11
N ASN A 133 7.26 0.89 -15.32
CA ASN A 133 7.08 -0.16 -16.31
C ASN A 133 6.33 -1.32 -15.69
N GLN A 134 5.34 -1.84 -16.40
CA GLN A 134 4.41 -2.80 -15.83
C GLN A 134 4.09 -3.92 -16.81
N ILE A 135 3.88 -5.11 -16.26
CA ILE A 135 3.22 -6.23 -16.92
C ILE A 135 1.85 -6.43 -16.26
N TYR A 136 0.80 -6.46 -17.07
CA TYR A 136 -0.56 -6.78 -16.66
C TYR A 136 -0.86 -8.22 -17.04
N PHE A 137 -1.43 -8.97 -16.12
CA PHE A 137 -1.76 -10.38 -16.31
C PHE A 137 -3.06 -10.72 -15.57
N THR A 138 -3.68 -11.83 -15.95
CA THR A 138 -4.87 -12.34 -15.28
C THR A 138 -4.48 -13.39 -14.26
N PHE A 139 -4.88 -13.22 -13.01
CA PHE A 139 -4.79 -14.22 -11.95
C PHE A 139 -6.18 -14.42 -11.35
N ASP A 140 -6.67 -15.65 -11.34
CA ASP A 140 -8.01 -15.99 -10.84
C ASP A 140 -9.13 -15.06 -11.41
N HIS A 141 -9.12 -14.90 -12.74
CA HIS A 141 -10.04 -14.04 -13.50
C HIS A 141 -10.00 -12.54 -13.15
N LYS A 142 -9.02 -12.09 -12.38
CA LYS A 142 -8.81 -10.69 -12.02
C LYS A 142 -7.52 -10.14 -12.63
N PRO A 143 -7.50 -8.87 -13.05
CA PRO A 143 -6.27 -8.23 -13.50
C PRO A 143 -5.35 -7.97 -12.30
N GLU A 144 -4.12 -8.42 -12.43
CA GLU A 144 -3.01 -8.16 -11.51
C GLU A 144 -1.86 -7.50 -12.30
N LEU A 145 -0.93 -6.88 -11.57
CA LEU A 145 0.22 -6.22 -12.18
C LEU A 145 1.52 -6.48 -11.43
N PHE A 146 2.63 -6.56 -12.18
CA PHE A 146 3.96 -6.45 -11.61
C PHE A 146 4.71 -5.26 -12.19
N ASN A 147 5.44 -4.56 -11.33
CA ASN A 147 6.44 -3.60 -11.77
C ASN A 147 7.67 -4.36 -12.29
N VAL A 148 8.15 -3.96 -13.47
CA VAL A 148 9.27 -4.62 -14.18
C VAL A 148 10.38 -3.62 -14.51
N SER A 149 11.55 -4.13 -14.87
CA SER A 149 12.69 -3.29 -15.23
C SER A 149 12.51 -2.68 -16.63
N ASN A 150 13.25 -1.60 -16.92
CA ASN A 150 13.37 -1.07 -18.29
C ASN A 150 13.88 -2.12 -19.28
N GLN A 151 14.77 -3.02 -18.85
CA GLN A 151 15.31 -4.07 -19.71
C GLN A 151 14.21 -5.03 -20.15
N PHE A 152 13.34 -5.46 -19.22
CA PHE A 152 12.22 -6.33 -19.53
C PHE A 152 11.28 -5.73 -20.59
N ILE A 153 11.02 -4.43 -20.52
CA ILE A 153 10.23 -3.72 -21.53
C ILE A 153 10.94 -3.71 -22.90
N LYS A 154 12.25 -3.55 -22.95
CA LYS A 154 12.99 -3.65 -24.23
C LYS A 154 12.82 -5.04 -24.85
N ASP A 155 12.85 -6.07 -24.01
CA ASP A 155 12.81 -7.47 -24.46
C ASP A 155 11.41 -7.92 -24.90
N TYR A 156 10.34 -7.36 -24.29
CA TYR A 156 8.96 -7.85 -24.47
C TYR A 156 7.91 -6.78 -24.82
N GLY A 157 8.18 -5.49 -24.59
CA GLY A 157 7.17 -4.42 -24.66
C GLY A 157 6.59 -4.13 -26.05
N ASN A 158 7.34 -4.44 -27.11
CA ASN A 158 6.87 -4.31 -28.50
C ASN A 158 6.34 -5.63 -29.09
N LYS A 159 6.35 -6.72 -28.31
CA LYS A 159 5.93 -8.04 -28.78
C LYS A 159 4.46 -8.28 -28.44
N ASN A 160 3.80 -9.14 -29.21
CA ASN A 160 2.39 -9.47 -28.96
C ASN A 160 2.28 -10.24 -27.62
N PRO A 161 1.59 -9.70 -26.59
CA PRO A 161 1.47 -10.33 -25.28
C PRO A 161 0.78 -11.70 -25.33
N LYS A 162 -0.09 -11.93 -26.33
CA LYS A 162 -0.80 -13.20 -26.50
C LYS A 162 0.12 -14.40 -26.73
N ASN A 163 1.34 -14.17 -27.23
CA ASN A 163 2.34 -15.21 -27.48
C ASN A 163 3.07 -15.66 -26.22
N TYR A 164 2.77 -15.05 -25.08
CA TYR A 164 3.48 -15.28 -23.83
C TYR A 164 2.54 -15.69 -22.69
N THR A 165 3.08 -16.46 -21.76
CA THR A 165 2.50 -16.73 -20.44
C THR A 165 3.45 -16.27 -19.37
N LEU A 166 2.88 -15.83 -18.25
CA LEU A 166 3.63 -15.50 -17.06
C LEU A 166 3.63 -16.73 -16.14
N GLU A 167 4.78 -17.37 -15.99
CA GLU A 167 4.96 -18.44 -15.01
C GLU A 167 5.32 -17.81 -13.66
N ILE A 168 4.47 -17.99 -12.65
CA ILE A 168 4.65 -17.43 -11.32
C ILE A 168 4.78 -18.57 -10.33
N ASN A 169 5.91 -18.65 -9.63
CA ASN A 169 6.09 -19.55 -8.50
C ASN A 169 5.72 -18.80 -7.23
N ALA A 170 4.70 -19.28 -6.53
CA ALA A 170 4.17 -18.61 -5.37
C ALA A 170 3.76 -19.58 -4.25
N ARG A 171 3.77 -19.09 -3.02
CA ARG A 171 3.40 -19.84 -1.81
C ARG A 171 2.14 -19.28 -1.19
N LYS A 172 1.21 -20.16 -0.82
CA LYS A 172 -0.12 -19.77 -0.32
C LYS A 172 -0.05 -19.29 1.13
N GLY A 173 -0.44 -18.05 1.35
CA GLY A 173 -0.64 -17.44 2.65
C GLY A 173 -2.08 -17.52 3.15
N LEU A 174 -2.47 -16.52 3.94
CA LEU A 174 -3.82 -16.31 4.45
C LEU A 174 -4.75 -15.75 3.36
N TRP A 175 -6.06 -16.01 3.49
CA TRP A 175 -7.11 -15.43 2.64
C TRP A 175 -6.94 -15.62 1.12
N ASN A 176 -6.26 -16.68 0.68
CA ASN A 176 -5.89 -16.91 -0.73
C ASN A 176 -4.94 -15.84 -1.32
N TYR A 177 -4.14 -15.20 -0.46
CA TYR A 177 -3.03 -14.37 -0.88
C TYR A 177 -1.83 -15.27 -1.12
N TYR A 178 -1.08 -15.00 -2.17
CA TYR A 178 0.11 -15.77 -2.50
C TYR A 178 1.34 -14.89 -2.47
N PHE A 179 2.40 -15.34 -1.81
CA PHE A 179 3.72 -14.73 -1.86
C PHE A 179 4.43 -15.18 -3.11
N VAL A 180 4.83 -14.23 -3.94
CA VAL A 180 5.54 -14.50 -5.18
C VAL A 180 7.02 -14.66 -4.87
N ASP A 181 7.53 -15.87 -5.02
CA ASP A 181 8.95 -16.18 -4.82
C ASP A 181 9.76 -15.77 -6.04
N ASN A 182 9.29 -16.16 -7.23
CA ASN A 182 9.86 -15.75 -8.50
C ASN A 182 8.82 -15.83 -9.61
N TRP A 183 9.11 -15.18 -10.72
CA TRP A 183 8.29 -15.26 -11.92
C TRP A 183 9.18 -15.11 -13.16
N LYS A 184 8.71 -15.63 -14.30
CA LYS A 184 9.38 -15.50 -15.59
C LYS A 184 8.36 -15.50 -16.74
N MET A 185 8.74 -14.86 -17.83
CA MET A 185 7.99 -14.90 -19.07
C MET A 185 8.34 -16.17 -19.85
N LYS A 186 7.34 -16.92 -20.31
CA LYS A 186 7.49 -18.07 -21.20
C LYS A 186 6.75 -17.84 -22.51
N MET A 187 7.31 -18.35 -23.60
CA MET A 187 6.58 -18.44 -24.86
C MET A 187 5.50 -19.52 -24.73
N LYS A 188 4.31 -19.24 -25.25
CA LYS A 188 3.25 -20.25 -25.38
C LYS A 188 3.61 -21.29 -26.43
#